data_AF-I3XFZ1-F1
#
_entry.id   AF-I3XFZ1-F1
#
_cell.length_a   1.000
_cell.length_b   1.000
_cell.length_c   1.000
_cell.angle_alpha   90.00
_cell.angle_beta   90.00
_cell.angle_gamma   90.00
#
_symmetry.space_group_name_H-M   'P 1'
#
loop_
_entity.id
_entity.type
_entity.pdbx_description
1 polymer ?
#
loop_
_entity_poly.entity_id
_entity_poly.type
_entity_poly.pdbx_seq_one_letter_code
_entity_poly.pdbx_strand_id
1 'polypeptide(L)'
;MASRFLAKPEWHFYFERIAGALEGKRAQVEVTGLRLGDQIEAKWVPLLGITYDQKNDLVEIALEGLDHLVRKPNSIAVDEVA
;
A
#
# COMPACT_ATOMS: atom_id res chain seq x y z
N MET A 1 7.85 -17.49 1.21
CA MET A 1 7.52 -16.12 0.77
C MET A 1 8.49 -15.21 1.47
N ALA A 2 9.16 -14.33 0.74
CA ALA A 2 10.28 -13.55 1.26
C ALA A 2 9.94 -12.07 1.09
N SER A 3 9.67 -11.39 2.20
CA SER A 3 9.43 -9.95 2.19
C SER A 3 10.72 -9.20 1.84
N ARG A 4 10.64 -8.27 0.89
CA ARG A 4 11.73 -7.36 0.53
C ARG A 4 11.40 -5.93 0.96
N PHE A 5 12.36 -5.27 1.60
CA PHE A 5 12.28 -3.83 1.83
C PHE A 5 12.67 -3.07 0.56
N LEU A 6 11.85 -2.11 0.15
CA LEU A 6 12.14 -1.23 -0.98
C LEU A 6 13.06 -0.09 -0.52
N ALA A 7 14.16 0.15 -1.25
CA ALA A 7 14.93 1.36 -1.03
C ALA A 7 14.10 2.59 -1.43
N LYS A 8 14.24 3.71 -0.72
CA LYS A 8 13.41 4.91 -0.94
C LYS A 8 13.39 5.40 -2.41
N PRO A 9 14.52 5.38 -3.16
CA PRO A 9 14.50 5.73 -4.59
C PRO A 9 13.66 4.80 -5.47
N GLU A 10 13.44 3.55 -5.05
CA GLU A 10 12.66 2.56 -5.82
C GLU A 10 11.15 2.75 -5.65
N TRP A 11 10.68 3.45 -4.61
CA TRP A 11 9.26 3.47 -4.25
C TRP A 11 8.39 3.94 -5.40
N HIS A 12 8.72 5.08 -6.02
CA HIS A 12 7.95 5.61 -7.14
C HIS A 12 7.85 4.60 -8.31
N PHE A 13 8.99 4.09 -8.78
CA PHE A 13 9.03 3.12 -9.88
C PHE A 13 8.32 1.82 -9.55
N TYR A 14 8.37 1.39 -8.29
CA TYR A 14 7.70 0.17 -7.85
C TYR A 14 6.18 0.34 -7.91
N PHE A 15 5.62 1.42 -7.37
CA PHE A 15 4.18 1.66 -7.39
C PHE A 15 3.65 1.88 -8.81
N GLU A 16 4.37 2.64 -9.65
CA GLU A 16 4.04 2.80 -11.07
C GLU A 16 3.98 1.44 -11.80
N ARG A 17 4.95 0.55 -11.56
CA ARG A 17 5.01 -0.77 -12.20
C ARG A 17 3.84 -1.67 -11.81
N ILE A 18 3.45 -1.68 -10.54
CA ILE A 18 2.41 -2.61 -10.06
C ILE A 18 0.99 -2.08 -10.28
N ALA A 19 0.80 -0.76 -10.42
CA ALA A 19 -0.53 -0.14 -10.48
C ALA A 19 -1.45 -0.82 -11.50
N GLY A 20 -0.95 -1.06 -12.72
CA GLY A 20 -1.73 -1.75 -13.77
C GLY A 20 -2.02 -3.22 -13.47
N ALA A 21 -1.12 -3.92 -12.75
CA ALA A 21 -1.34 -5.32 -12.36
C ALA A 21 -2.42 -5.46 -11.27
N LEU A 22 -2.79 -4.37 -10.61
CA LEU A 22 -3.75 -4.34 -9.51
C LEU A 22 -5.17 -3.97 -9.96
N GLU A 23 -5.36 -3.58 -11.22
CA GLU A 23 -6.68 -3.29 -11.78
C GLU A 23 -7.64 -4.48 -11.64
N GLY A 24 -8.88 -4.18 -11.20
CA GLY A 24 -9.92 -5.19 -11.00
C GLY A 24 -9.70 -6.11 -9.81
N LYS A 25 -8.62 -5.95 -9.04
CA LYS A 25 -8.39 -6.71 -7.81
C LYS A 25 -9.15 -6.10 -6.63
N ARG A 26 -9.21 -6.87 -5.56
CA ARG A 26 -9.72 -6.45 -4.26
C ARG A 26 -8.58 -6.46 -3.26
N ALA A 27 -8.62 -5.55 -2.30
CA ALA A 27 -7.61 -5.43 -1.26
C ALA A 27 -8.25 -5.46 0.13
N GLN A 28 -7.45 -5.92 1.10
CA GLN A 28 -7.72 -5.77 2.51
C GLN A 28 -6.65 -4.84 3.08
N VAL A 29 -7.06 -3.87 3.90
CA VAL A 29 -6.14 -3.01 4.66
C VAL A 29 -6.26 -3.38 6.12
N GLU A 30 -5.12 -3.76 6.69
CA GLU A 30 -4.98 -4.13 8.09
C GLU A 30 -3.99 -3.15 8.74
N VAL A 31 -4.43 -2.50 9.81
CA VAL A 31 -3.64 -1.53 10.56
C VAL A 31 -3.34 -2.12 11.93
N THR A 32 -2.06 -2.33 12.19
CA THR A 32 -1.60 -2.89 13.45
C THR A 32 -0.82 -1.86 14.26
N GLY A 33 -0.99 -1.88 15.58
CA GLY A 33 -0.22 -1.00 16.48
C GLY A 33 -0.46 -1.32 17.95
N LEU A 34 0.53 -1.06 18.81
CA LEU A 34 0.48 -1.44 20.23
C LEU A 34 -0.78 -0.94 20.97
N ARG A 35 -1.30 0.24 20.61
CA ARG A 35 -2.54 0.79 21.20
C ARG A 35 -3.80 0.43 20.44
N LEU A 36 -3.66 0.08 19.16
CA LEU A 36 -4.77 -0.17 18.24
C LEU A 36 -5.14 -1.66 18.19
N GLY A 37 -4.20 -2.54 18.57
CA GLY A 37 -4.30 -3.97 18.31
C GLY A 37 -4.12 -4.24 16.82
N ASP A 38 -4.78 -5.29 16.36
CA ASP A 38 -4.90 -5.66 14.95
C ASP A 38 -6.31 -5.29 14.47
N GLN A 39 -6.39 -4.39 13.49
CA GLN A 39 -7.65 -3.83 12.99
C GLN A 39 -7.75 -4.00 11.48
N ILE A 40 -8.88 -4.55 11.03
CA ILE A 40 -9.25 -4.56 9.61
C ILE A 40 -9.99 -3.26 9.30
N GLU A 41 -9.34 -2.34 8.60
CA GLU A 41 -9.92 -1.07 8.19
C GLU A 41 -10.83 -1.24 6.96
N ALA A 42 -10.42 -2.09 6.02
CA ALA A 42 -11.19 -2.45 4.84
C ALA A 42 -11.01 -3.93 4.52
N LYS A 43 -12.10 -4.64 4.24
CA LYS A 43 -12.11 -6.09 4.03
C LYS A 43 -12.53 -6.46 2.61
N TRP A 44 -11.55 -6.81 1.76
CA TRP A 44 -11.75 -7.29 0.39
C TRP A 44 -12.66 -6.40 -0.46
N VAL A 45 -12.40 -5.09 -0.40
CA VAL A 45 -13.09 -4.08 -1.20
C VAL A 45 -12.34 -3.84 -2.52
N PRO A 46 -13.02 -3.39 -3.59
CA PRO A 46 -12.36 -3.05 -4.85
C PRO A 46 -11.22 -2.07 -4.65
N LEU A 47 -10.06 -2.40 -5.23
CA LEU A 47 -8.88 -1.53 -5.26
C LEU A 47 -8.96 -0.64 -6.50
N LEU A 48 -9.00 0.67 -6.29
CA LEU A 48 -9.09 1.68 -7.34
C LEU A 48 -7.70 2.13 -7.80
N GLY A 49 -6.72 2.14 -6.89
CA GLY A 49 -5.34 2.46 -7.22
C GLY A 49 -4.42 2.44 -6.01
N ILE A 50 -3.12 2.40 -6.27
CA ILE A 50 -2.08 2.58 -5.27
C ILE A 50 -0.96 3.44 -5.86
N THR A 51 -0.49 4.43 -5.11
CA THR A 51 0.57 5.33 -5.59
C THR A 51 1.44 5.83 -4.46
N TYR A 52 2.64 6.28 -4.83
CA TYR A 52 3.54 7.03 -3.95
C TYR A 52 3.80 8.42 -4.54
N ASP A 53 3.30 9.43 -3.83
CA ASP A 53 3.58 10.83 -4.12
C ASP A 53 4.90 11.24 -3.47
N GLN A 54 5.95 11.30 -4.27
CA GLN A 54 7.29 11.71 -3.83
C GLN A 54 7.33 13.16 -3.34
N LYS A 55 6.49 14.05 -3.86
CA LYS A 55 6.48 15.47 -3.48
C LYS A 55 5.93 15.64 -2.07
N ASN A 56 4.93 14.84 -1.70
CA ASN A 56 4.27 14.92 -0.39
C ASN A 56 4.75 13.84 0.61
N ASP A 57 5.63 12.93 0.19
CA ASP A 57 6.09 11.76 0.97
C ASP A 57 4.89 10.98 1.51
N LEU A 58 3.99 10.59 0.60
CA LEU A 58 2.68 10.00 0.89
C LEU A 58 2.47 8.72 0.08
N VAL A 59 2.09 7.63 0.75
CA VAL A 59 1.50 6.47 0.08
C VAL A 59 0.00 6.58 0.19
N GLU A 60 -0.68 6.41 -0.94
CA GLU A 60 -2.13 6.41 -1.05
C GLU A 60 -2.60 5.07 -1.58
N ILE A 61 -3.59 4.49 -0.91
CA ILE A 61 -4.31 3.29 -1.31
C ILE A 61 -5.77 3.68 -1.46
N ALA A 62 -6.20 3.86 -2.71
CA ALA A 62 -7.57 4.25 -3.03
C ALA A 62 -8.43 2.99 -3.17
N LEU A 63 -9.47 2.89 -2.35
CA LEU A 63 -10.40 1.77 -2.30
C LEU A 63 -11.82 2.28 -2.48
N GLU A 64 -12.73 1.41 -2.90
CA GLU A 64 -14.15 1.79 -2.97
C GLU A 64 -14.67 2.14 -1.56
N GLY A 65 -14.98 3.43 -1.35
CA GLY A 65 -15.53 3.97 -0.10
C GLY A 65 -14.50 4.33 0.98
N LEU A 66 -13.20 4.17 0.72
CA LEU A 66 -12.12 4.50 1.66
C LEU A 66 -10.82 4.86 0.93
N ASP A 67 -10.18 5.96 1.34
CA ASP A 67 -8.78 6.23 0.99
C ASP A 67 -7.89 6.03 2.21
N HIS A 68 -6.97 5.08 2.12
CA HIS A 68 -5.97 4.86 3.17
C HIS A 68 -4.69 5.62 2.84
N LEU A 69 -4.34 6.59 3.70
CA LEU A 69 -3.23 7.52 3.49
C LEU A 69 -2.13 7.32 4.54
N VAL A 70 -0.95 6.91 4.10
CA VAL A 70 0.25 6.79 4.95
C VAL A 70 1.18 7.96 4.70
N ARG A 71 1.11 8.96 5.58
CA ARG A 71 1.97 10.15 5.52
C ARG A 71 3.35 9.86 6.11
N LYS A 72 4.40 10.29 5.41
CA LYS A 72 5.81 10.14 5.79
C LYS A 72 6.14 8.69 6.20
N PRO A 73 5.92 7.71 5.29
CA PRO A 73 6.17 6.31 5.60
C PRO A 73 7.66 6.11 5.95
N ASN A 74 7.91 5.37 7.03
CA ASN A 74 9.29 5.08 7.48
C ASN A 74 9.97 4.01 6.61
N SER A 75 9.22 3.00 6.20
CA SER A 75 9.71 1.88 5.40
C SER A 75 8.55 1.22 4.66
N ILE A 76 8.83 0.64 3.49
CA ILE A 76 7.87 -0.15 2.71
C ILE A 76 8.49 -1.52 2.49
N ALA A 77 7.77 -2.56 2.89
CA ALA A 77 8.11 -3.95 2.64
C ALA A 77 7.03 -4.58 1.76
N VAL A 78 7.44 -5.43 0.84
CA VAL A 78 6.55 -6.11 -0.11
C VAL A 78 6.81 -7.60 -0.09
N ASP A 79 5.75 -8.39 -0.16
CA ASP A 79 5.84 -9.84 -0.33
C ASP A 79 5.37 -10.19 -1.75
N GLU A 80 6.33 -10.52 -2.61
CA GLU A 80 6.10 -10.85 -4.01
C GLU A 80 6.41 -12.34 -4.22
N VAL A 81 5.56 -13.03 -4.97
CA VAL A 81 5.91 -14.35 -5.51
C VAL A 81 6.71 -14.11 -6.78
N ALA A 82 7.95 -14.64 -6.82
CA ALA A 82 8.86 -14.52 -7.96
C ALA A 82 8.29 -15.13 -9.25
#